data_AF-A0A960BXG9-F1
#
_entry.id   AF-A0A960BXG9-F1
#
_cell.length_a   1.000
_cell.length_b   1.000
_cell.length_c   1.000
_cell.angle_alpha   90.00
_cell.angle_beta   90.00
_cell.angle_gamma   90.00
#
_symmetry.space_group_name_H-M   'P 1'
#
loop_
_entity.id
_entity.type
_entity.pdbx_description
1 polymer ?
#
loop_
_entity_poly.entity_id
_entity_poly.type
_entity_poly.pdbx_seq_one_letter_code
_entity_poly.pdbx_strand_id
1 'polypeptide(L)'
;YSSLDAGLAILPAVVFMVIVAPRSAILVQRLGSRTTLLIGQALLALAFVGMLLLWGDNSPYWQVAIPLCLMGAGVGLAGTPSSNSLTGSVPVTRVGMASGTADLQRDLGGAFMTSIFGALLTAGYASAMGSAIAASGQNVSSSTQATLQLSYASAADLASQNPQYADQIIAAAKSSFLEGDQWAYVAGLVAVLVGMALVFFLFPRREQEVALHAEFAGED
;
A
#
# COMPACT_ATOMS: atom_id res chain seq x y z
N TYR A 1 -13.81 15.79 5.26
CA TYR A 1 -13.14 15.22 6.43
C TYR A 1 -12.19 16.25 7.01
N SER A 2 -12.25 16.51 8.32
CA SER A 2 -11.16 17.19 9.02
C SER A 2 -9.91 16.30 8.99
N SER A 3 -8.72 16.85 9.26
CA SER A 3 -7.48 16.06 9.35
C SER A 3 -7.61 14.92 10.39
N LEU A 4 -8.40 15.15 11.45
CA LEU A 4 -8.70 14.14 12.46
C LEU A 4 -9.57 13.01 11.89
N ASP A 5 -10.62 13.33 11.15
CA ASP A 5 -11.51 12.32 10.57
C ASP A 5 -10.78 11.44 9.54
N ALA A 6 -9.86 12.03 8.77
CA ALA A 6 -9.02 11.27 7.84
C ALA A 6 -8.11 10.27 8.60
N GLY A 7 -7.52 10.70 9.73
CA GLY A 7 -6.75 9.81 10.60
C GLY A 7 -7.60 8.69 11.21
N LEU A 8 -8.81 9.02 11.70
CA LEU A 8 -9.75 8.05 12.24
C LEU A 8 -10.21 7.04 11.17
N ALA A 9 -10.34 7.46 9.92
CA ALA A 9 -10.76 6.58 8.82
C ALA A 9 -9.76 5.44 8.53
N ILE A 10 -8.48 5.61 8.89
CA ILE A 10 -7.42 4.61 8.66
C ILE A 10 -7.36 3.57 9.81
N LEU A 11 -7.90 3.89 10.99
CA LEU A 11 -7.85 3.01 12.17
C LEU A 11 -8.31 1.57 11.94
N PRO A 12 -9.38 1.28 11.15
CA PRO A 12 -9.81 -0.09 10.92
C PRO A 12 -8.70 -0.98 10.34
N ALA A 13 -7.85 -0.44 9.45
CA ALA A 13 -6.72 -1.19 8.89
C ALA A 13 -5.72 -1.60 9.99
N VAL A 14 -5.36 -0.65 10.87
CA VAL A 14 -4.42 -0.90 11.97
C VAL A 14 -4.99 -1.92 12.95
N VAL A 15 -6.27 -1.79 13.33
CA VAL A 15 -6.95 -2.70 14.25
C VAL A 15 -6.95 -4.13 13.69
N PHE A 16 -7.33 -4.30 12.43
CA PHE A 16 -7.34 -5.63 11.80
C PHE A 16 -5.93 -6.22 11.66
N MET A 17 -4.94 -5.40 11.33
CA MET A 17 -3.55 -5.84 11.29
C MET A 17 -3.09 -6.39 12.64
N VAL A 18 -3.35 -5.68 13.74
CA VAL A 18 -3.00 -6.11 15.10
C VAL A 18 -3.73 -7.39 15.51
N ILE A 19 -5.00 -7.53 15.12
CA ILE A 19 -5.80 -8.73 15.45
C ILE A 19 -5.34 -9.95 14.64
N VAL A 20 -4.94 -9.75 13.38
CA VAL A 20 -4.63 -10.84 12.45
C VAL A 20 -3.15 -11.26 12.53
N ALA A 21 -2.24 -10.36 12.88
CA ALA A 21 -0.82 -10.66 12.98
C ALA A 21 -0.50 -11.86 13.91
N PRO A 22 -1.08 -12.03 15.12
CA PRO A 22 -0.84 -13.21 15.94
C PRO A 22 -1.41 -14.50 15.34
N ARG A 23 -2.52 -14.38 14.58
CA ARG A 23 -3.20 -15.53 13.97
C ARG A 23 -2.41 -16.11 12.80
N SER A 24 -1.56 -15.31 12.17
CA SER A 24 -0.70 -15.78 11.09
C SER A 24 0.23 -16.91 11.53
N ALA A 25 0.79 -16.88 12.75
CA ALA A 25 1.67 -17.92 13.28
C ALA A 25 0.95 -19.27 13.38
N ILE A 26 -0.30 -19.25 13.86
CA ILE A 26 -1.17 -20.43 13.94
C ILE A 26 -1.46 -20.96 12.53
N LEU A 27 -1.71 -20.06 11.58
CA LEU A 27 -1.99 -20.40 10.19
C LEU A 27 -0.76 -21.02 9.50
N VAL A 28 0.43 -20.50 9.75
CA VAL A 28 1.70 -21.04 9.24
C VAL A 28 1.91 -22.45 9.77
N GLN A 29 1.73 -22.68 11.08
CA GLN A 29 1.86 -24.02 11.66
C GLN A 29 0.86 -25.02 11.07
N ARG A 30 -0.37 -24.59 10.76
CA ARG A 30 -1.43 -25.46 10.23
C ARG A 30 -1.37 -25.68 8.72
N LEU A 31 -1.13 -24.63 7.93
CA LEU A 31 -1.25 -24.63 6.47
C LEU A 31 0.09 -24.47 5.72
N GLY A 32 1.17 -24.17 6.43
CA GLY A 32 2.49 -23.88 5.87
C GLY A 32 2.66 -22.42 5.42
N SER A 33 3.91 -21.95 5.41
CA SER A 33 4.30 -20.55 5.14
C SER A 33 3.77 -20.05 3.79
N ARG A 34 3.94 -20.86 2.73
CA ARG A 34 3.50 -20.52 1.36
C ARG A 34 1.99 -20.27 1.28
N THR A 35 1.17 -21.13 1.89
CA THR A 35 -0.29 -21.00 1.86
C THR A 35 -0.74 -19.76 2.63
N THR A 36 -0.14 -19.50 3.80
CA THR A 36 -0.46 -18.30 4.59
C THR A 36 -0.09 -17.01 3.85
N LEU A 37 1.07 -16.96 3.19
CA LEU A 37 1.48 -15.83 2.35
C LEU A 37 0.51 -15.59 1.19
N LEU A 38 0.10 -16.65 0.47
CA LEU A 38 -0.85 -16.53 -0.64
C LEU A 38 -2.22 -16.03 -0.17
N ILE A 39 -2.71 -16.46 0.99
CA ILE A 39 -3.96 -15.94 1.58
C ILE A 39 -3.80 -14.45 1.90
N GLY A 40 -2.68 -14.04 2.49
CA GLY A 40 -2.39 -12.63 2.77
C GLY A 40 -2.37 -11.78 1.49
N GLN A 41 -1.69 -12.25 0.44
CA GLN A 41 -1.64 -11.59 -0.86
C GLN A 41 -3.01 -11.53 -1.54
N ALA A 42 -3.83 -12.58 -1.43
CA ALA A 42 -5.18 -12.57 -1.96
C ALA A 42 -6.08 -11.54 -1.25
N LEU A 43 -5.95 -11.40 0.08
CA LEU A 43 -6.67 -10.36 0.83
C LEU A 43 -6.22 -8.95 0.43
N LEU A 44 -4.92 -8.74 0.21
CA LEU A 44 -4.39 -7.48 -0.30
C LEU A 44 -4.93 -7.18 -1.70
N ALA A 45 -4.95 -8.15 -2.59
CA ALA A 45 -5.50 -7.97 -3.94
C ALA A 45 -6.98 -7.61 -3.89
N LEU A 46 -7.77 -8.28 -3.05
CA LEU A 46 -9.17 -7.95 -2.82
C LEU A 46 -9.35 -6.56 -2.20
N ALA A 47 -8.45 -6.12 -1.33
CA ALA A 47 -8.47 -4.76 -0.80
C ALA A 47 -8.27 -3.72 -1.92
N PHE A 48 -7.26 -3.87 -2.77
CA PHE A 48 -7.02 -2.96 -3.89
C PHE A 48 -8.16 -2.97 -4.91
N VAL A 49 -8.74 -4.14 -5.22
CA VAL A 49 -9.94 -4.24 -6.07
C VAL A 49 -11.13 -3.55 -5.41
N GLY A 50 -11.31 -3.72 -4.09
CA GLY A 50 -12.35 -3.04 -3.32
C GLY A 50 -12.19 -1.52 -3.34
N MET A 51 -10.96 -1.01 -3.23
CA MET A 51 -10.66 0.43 -3.35
C MET A 51 -11.03 0.93 -4.76
N LEU A 52 -10.64 0.22 -5.81
CA LEU A 52 -10.95 0.58 -7.21
C LEU A 52 -12.46 0.61 -7.51
N LEU A 53 -13.22 -0.31 -6.92
CA LEU A 53 -14.65 -0.47 -7.24
C LEU A 53 -15.59 0.34 -6.33
N LEU A 54 -15.19 0.57 -5.09
CA LEU A 54 -16.08 1.12 -4.06
C LEU A 54 -15.76 2.57 -3.70
N TRP A 55 -14.56 3.09 -3.99
CA TRP A 55 -14.21 4.47 -3.63
C TRP A 55 -14.61 5.41 -4.75
N GLY A 56 -15.49 6.35 -4.44
CA GLY A 56 -15.95 7.40 -5.34
C GLY A 56 -16.51 8.60 -4.58
N ASP A 57 -16.87 9.64 -5.34
CA ASP A 57 -17.48 10.86 -4.81
C ASP A 57 -18.84 10.53 -4.19
N ASN A 58 -18.90 10.50 -2.85
CA ASN A 58 -20.04 10.14 -1.98
C ASN A 58 -20.15 8.67 -1.53
N SER A 59 -19.06 7.89 -1.57
CA SER A 59 -19.08 6.55 -0.98
C SER A 59 -19.31 6.59 0.54
N PRO A 60 -20.30 5.85 1.08
CA PRO A 60 -20.51 5.74 2.52
C PRO A 60 -19.30 5.09 3.21
N TYR A 61 -19.03 5.48 4.47
CA TYR A 61 -17.82 5.10 5.20
C TYR A 61 -17.52 3.58 5.21
N TRP A 62 -18.55 2.73 5.23
CA TRP A 62 -18.35 1.28 5.21
C TRP A 62 -17.68 0.76 3.93
N GLN A 63 -17.88 1.44 2.79
CA GLN A 63 -17.20 1.13 1.53
C GLN A 63 -15.70 1.47 1.57
N VAL A 64 -15.32 2.41 2.43
CA VAL A 64 -13.91 2.75 2.69
C VAL A 64 -13.31 1.81 3.73
N ALA A 65 -14.06 1.53 4.80
CA ALA A 65 -13.60 0.71 5.90
C ALA A 65 -13.35 -0.76 5.52
N ILE A 66 -14.18 -1.37 4.67
CA ILE A 66 -14.04 -2.80 4.31
C ILE A 66 -12.71 -3.08 3.59
N PRO A 67 -12.35 -2.38 2.50
CA PRO A 67 -11.04 -2.55 1.86
C PRO A 67 -9.87 -2.31 2.82
N LEU A 68 -9.98 -1.33 3.72
CA LEU A 68 -8.97 -1.05 4.74
C LEU A 68 -8.81 -2.20 5.73
N CYS A 69 -9.91 -2.81 6.20
CA CYS A 69 -9.87 -4.00 7.04
C CYS A 69 -9.21 -5.19 6.33
N LEU A 70 -9.55 -5.42 5.06
CA LEU A 70 -8.94 -6.46 4.23
C LEU A 70 -7.44 -6.22 4.06
N MET A 71 -7.05 -4.97 3.81
CA MET A 71 -5.65 -4.57 3.71
C MET A 71 -4.91 -4.87 5.01
N GLY A 72 -5.43 -4.42 6.15
CA GLY A 72 -4.86 -4.69 7.46
C GLY A 72 -4.70 -6.18 7.74
N ALA A 73 -5.72 -6.99 7.44
CA ALA A 73 -5.67 -8.44 7.57
C ALA A 73 -4.61 -9.08 6.66
N GLY A 74 -4.54 -8.65 5.40
CA GLY A 74 -3.56 -9.14 4.43
C GLY A 74 -2.11 -8.85 4.85
N VAL A 75 -1.84 -7.61 5.29
CA VAL A 75 -0.53 -7.21 5.85
C VAL A 75 -0.20 -8.03 7.09
N GLY A 76 -1.16 -8.21 8.00
CA GLY A 76 -0.98 -8.98 9.23
C GLY A 76 -0.64 -10.46 8.96
N LEU A 77 -1.24 -11.07 7.93
CA LEU A 77 -0.92 -12.45 7.55
C LEU A 77 0.44 -12.59 6.86
N ALA A 78 0.86 -11.60 6.07
CA ALA A 78 2.11 -11.66 5.33
C ALA A 78 3.37 -11.40 6.18
N GLY A 79 3.23 -10.67 7.29
CA GLY A 79 4.36 -10.25 8.12
C GLY A 79 5.11 -11.39 8.81
N THR A 80 4.40 -12.29 9.48
CA THR A 80 5.00 -13.32 10.36
C THR A 80 5.66 -14.50 9.65
N PRO A 81 5.15 -15.06 8.54
CA PRO A 81 5.85 -16.12 7.80
C PRO A 81 7.19 -15.63 7.24
N SER A 82 7.26 -14.37 6.81
CA SER A 82 8.47 -13.76 6.25
C SER A 82 9.59 -13.69 7.30
N SER A 83 9.26 -13.25 8.53
CA SER A 83 10.22 -13.22 9.64
C SER A 83 10.63 -14.60 10.13
N ASN A 84 9.69 -15.56 10.18
CA ASN A 84 9.96 -16.92 10.65
C ASN A 84 10.83 -17.73 9.67
N SER A 85 10.57 -17.63 8.36
CA SER A 85 11.38 -18.31 7.33
C SER A 85 12.84 -17.84 7.36
N LEU A 86 13.06 -16.54 7.63
CA LEU A 86 14.40 -15.97 7.62
C LEU A 86 15.22 -16.30 8.88
N THR A 87 14.59 -16.29 10.04
CA THR A 87 15.24 -16.60 11.32
C THR A 87 15.38 -18.10 11.58
N GLY A 88 14.52 -18.94 11.00
CA GLY A 88 14.59 -20.40 11.10
C GLY A 88 15.63 -21.06 10.18
N SER A 89 16.20 -20.32 9.23
CA SER A 89 17.12 -20.85 8.20
C SER A 89 18.61 -20.57 8.51
N VAL A 90 18.92 -20.06 9.70
CA VAL A 90 20.29 -19.69 10.11
C VAL A 90 20.61 -20.15 11.53
N PRO A 91 21.86 -20.54 11.80
CA PRO A 91 22.32 -20.88 13.15
C PRO A 91 22.06 -19.73 14.13
N VAL A 92 21.77 -20.07 15.40
CA VAL A 92 21.42 -19.11 16.47
C VAL A 92 22.45 -17.97 16.59
N THR A 93 23.72 -18.25 16.32
CA THR A 93 24.83 -17.27 16.36
C THR A 93 24.76 -16.21 15.26
N ARG A 94 24.00 -16.43 14.19
CA ARG A 94 23.86 -15.52 13.04
C ARG A 94 22.45 -14.93 12.88
N VAL A 95 21.49 -15.30 13.74
CA VAL A 95 20.11 -14.81 13.71
C VAL A 95 20.04 -13.28 13.75
N GLY A 96 20.93 -12.62 14.50
CA GLY A 96 21.01 -11.15 14.55
C GLY A 96 21.38 -10.52 13.20
N MET A 97 22.32 -11.11 12.45
CA MET A 97 22.67 -10.63 11.11
C MET A 97 21.58 -10.90 10.08
N ALA A 98 20.88 -12.04 10.20
CA ALA A 98 19.75 -12.38 9.36
C ALA A 98 18.57 -11.43 9.58
N SER A 99 18.20 -11.15 10.84
CA SER A 99 17.16 -10.16 11.14
C SER A 99 17.52 -8.78 10.60
N GLY A 100 18.76 -8.31 10.84
CA GLY A 100 19.19 -6.99 10.35
C GLY A 100 19.18 -6.87 8.83
N THR A 101 19.50 -7.94 8.10
CA THR A 101 19.42 -7.94 6.63
C THR A 101 17.98 -7.95 6.13
N ALA A 102 17.06 -8.67 6.79
CA ALA A 102 15.63 -8.59 6.46
C ALA A 102 15.03 -7.22 6.77
N ASP A 103 15.39 -6.61 7.90
CA ASP A 103 14.92 -5.27 8.26
C ASP A 103 15.40 -4.25 7.22
N LEU A 104 16.67 -4.31 6.81
CA LEU A 104 17.19 -3.47 5.72
C LEU A 104 16.47 -3.70 4.39
N GLN A 105 16.21 -4.96 4.02
CA GLN A 105 15.46 -5.27 2.80
C GLN A 105 14.04 -4.71 2.84
N ARG A 106 13.37 -4.81 4.00
CA ARG A 106 12.04 -4.28 4.23
C ARG A 106 12.02 -2.75 4.18
N ASP A 107 12.99 -2.10 4.81
CA ASP A 107 13.11 -0.64 4.83
C ASP A 107 13.43 -0.09 3.44
N LEU A 108 14.35 -0.73 2.71
CA LEU A 108 14.64 -0.39 1.31
C LEU A 108 13.42 -0.60 0.43
N GLY A 109 12.77 -1.77 0.51
CA GLY A 109 11.56 -2.06 -0.25
C GLY A 109 10.44 -1.05 0.04
N GLY A 110 10.26 -0.69 1.31
CA GLY A 110 9.32 0.34 1.75
C GLY A 110 9.65 1.71 1.17
N ALA A 111 10.91 2.14 1.21
CA ALA A 111 11.35 3.41 0.65
C ALA A 111 11.19 3.46 -0.88
N PHE A 112 11.57 2.39 -1.60
CA PHE A 112 11.41 2.30 -3.04
C PHE A 112 9.93 2.34 -3.44
N MET A 113 9.08 1.54 -2.79
CA MET A 113 7.66 1.52 -3.10
C MET A 113 6.98 2.85 -2.77
N THR A 114 7.26 3.44 -1.61
CA THR A 114 6.70 4.76 -1.25
C THR A 114 7.12 5.85 -2.23
N SER A 115 8.36 5.81 -2.74
CA SER A 115 8.82 6.72 -3.79
C SER A 115 8.08 6.52 -5.12
N ILE A 116 7.90 5.27 -5.57
CA ILE A 116 7.16 4.95 -6.78
C ILE A 116 5.70 5.39 -6.67
N PHE A 117 5.02 5.06 -5.56
CA PHE A 117 3.64 5.49 -5.33
C PHE A 117 3.52 7.02 -5.26
N GLY A 118 4.46 7.69 -4.60
CA GLY A 118 4.51 9.16 -4.56
C GLY A 118 4.63 9.75 -5.96
N ALA A 119 5.56 9.24 -6.79
CA ALA A 119 5.74 9.70 -8.16
C ALA A 119 4.50 9.46 -9.03
N LEU A 120 3.86 8.29 -8.91
CA LEU A 120 2.63 7.96 -9.63
C LEU A 120 1.47 8.86 -9.22
N LEU A 121 1.29 9.10 -7.92
CA LEU A 121 0.26 9.99 -7.41
C LEU A 121 0.48 11.43 -7.87
N THR A 122 1.72 11.93 -7.81
CA THR A 122 2.07 13.27 -8.29
C THR A 122 1.84 13.39 -9.80
N ALA A 123 2.24 12.39 -10.59
CA ALA A 123 2.05 12.40 -12.04
C ALA A 123 0.55 12.32 -12.42
N GLY A 124 -0.22 11.45 -11.75
CA GLY A 124 -1.66 11.33 -11.93
C GLY A 124 -2.37 12.64 -11.59
N TYR A 125 -2.07 13.22 -10.43
CA TYR A 125 -2.61 14.52 -10.00
C TYR A 125 -2.26 15.64 -11.00
N ALA A 126 -1.00 15.75 -11.42
CA ALA A 126 -0.58 16.76 -12.38
C ALA A 126 -1.32 16.65 -13.73
N SER A 127 -1.55 15.42 -14.20
CA SER A 127 -2.27 15.14 -15.44
C SER A 127 -3.76 15.51 -15.36
N ALA A 128 -4.43 15.13 -14.26
CA ALA A 128 -5.82 15.45 -14.02
C ALA A 128 -6.02 16.96 -13.84
N MET A 129 -5.13 17.61 -13.07
CA MET A 129 -5.17 19.05 -12.85
C MET A 129 -4.91 19.84 -14.14
N GLY A 130 -4.00 19.38 -15.00
CA GLY A 130 -3.81 19.96 -16.32
C GLY A 130 -5.06 19.87 -17.21
N SER A 131 -5.75 18.74 -17.15
CA SER A 131 -7.01 18.53 -17.88
C SER A 131 -8.14 19.43 -17.34
N ALA A 132 -8.24 19.58 -16.02
CA ALA A 132 -9.20 20.48 -15.38
C ALA A 132 -8.95 21.96 -15.74
N ILE A 133 -7.69 22.40 -15.78
CA ILE A 133 -7.32 23.75 -16.21
C ILE A 133 -7.70 23.96 -17.68
N ALA A 134 -7.37 23.00 -18.57
CA ALA A 134 -7.73 23.09 -19.98
C ALA A 134 -9.26 23.15 -20.20
N ALA A 135 -10.03 22.35 -19.44
CA ALA A 135 -11.48 22.33 -19.49
C ALA A 135 -12.13 23.62 -18.94
N SER A 136 -11.46 24.33 -18.03
CA SER A 136 -11.98 25.58 -17.45
C SER A 136 -12.08 26.74 -18.46
N GLY A 137 -11.35 26.67 -19.57
CA GLY A 137 -11.26 27.75 -20.57
C GLY A 137 -10.59 29.03 -20.06
N GLN A 138 -10.00 29.01 -18.86
CA GLN A 138 -9.31 30.15 -18.27
C GLN A 138 -7.88 30.26 -18.79
N ASN A 139 -7.43 31.47 -19.11
CA ASN A 139 -6.03 31.74 -19.42
C ASN A 139 -5.21 31.80 -18.12
N VAL A 140 -4.78 30.63 -17.65
CA VAL A 140 -3.90 30.49 -16.50
C VAL A 140 -2.44 30.65 -16.96
N SER A 141 -1.65 31.43 -16.22
CA SER A 141 -0.23 31.59 -16.55
C SER A 141 0.53 30.26 -16.39
N SER A 142 1.59 30.05 -17.16
CA SER A 142 2.39 28.81 -17.10
C SER A 142 2.99 28.55 -15.72
N SER A 143 3.34 29.60 -14.97
CA SER A 143 3.84 29.48 -13.60
C SER A 143 2.74 29.08 -12.62
N THR A 144 1.54 29.67 -12.73
CA THR A 144 0.37 29.29 -11.91
C THR A 144 -0.03 27.84 -12.19
N GLN A 145 -0.06 27.43 -13.46
CA GLN A 145 -0.36 26.05 -13.85
C GLN A 145 0.65 25.06 -13.26
N ALA A 146 1.95 25.36 -13.33
CA ALA A 146 3.00 24.53 -12.74
C ALA A 146 2.82 24.37 -11.21
N THR A 147 2.49 25.46 -10.50
CA THR A 147 2.21 25.42 -9.05
C THR A 147 0.98 24.59 -8.71
N LEU A 148 -0.09 24.73 -9.50
CA LEU A 148 -1.34 23.98 -9.31
C LEU A 148 -1.16 22.47 -9.52
N GLN A 149 -0.31 22.08 -10.47
CA GLN A 149 0.00 20.68 -10.79
C GLN A 149 0.99 20.03 -9.82
N LEU A 150 1.69 20.81 -8.99
CA LEU A 150 2.78 20.32 -8.16
C LEU A 150 2.29 19.42 -7.01
N SER A 151 1.22 19.84 -6.32
CA SER A 151 0.58 19.08 -5.25
C SER A 151 -0.76 19.71 -4.84
N TYR A 152 -1.58 18.96 -4.12
CA TYR A 152 -2.77 19.52 -3.46
C TYR A 152 -2.40 20.66 -2.49
N ALA A 153 -1.29 20.53 -1.76
CA ALA A 153 -0.84 21.53 -0.80
C ALA A 153 -0.47 22.86 -1.48
N SER A 154 0.25 22.81 -2.60
CA SER A 154 0.59 24.01 -3.38
C SER A 154 -0.65 24.64 -4.02
N ALA A 155 -1.62 23.84 -4.46
CA ALA A 155 -2.90 24.35 -4.93
C ALA A 155 -3.70 25.04 -3.80
N ALA A 156 -3.71 24.46 -2.60
CA ALA A 156 -4.36 25.06 -1.43
C ALA A 156 -3.69 26.35 -0.97
N ASP A 157 -2.36 26.43 -1.02
CA ASP A 157 -1.62 27.66 -0.71
C ASP A 157 -1.95 28.75 -1.74
N LEU A 158 -1.99 28.42 -3.03
CA LEU A 158 -2.37 29.34 -4.09
C LEU A 158 -3.84 29.80 -3.97
N ALA A 159 -4.74 28.91 -3.54
CA ALA A 159 -6.13 29.24 -3.23
C ALA A 159 -6.23 30.25 -2.08
N SER A 160 -5.40 30.10 -1.03
CA SER A 160 -5.37 31.05 0.09
C SER A 160 -4.92 32.45 -0.34
N GLN A 161 -4.01 32.52 -1.31
CA GLN A 161 -3.51 33.78 -1.88
C GLN A 161 -4.49 34.39 -2.91
N ASN A 162 -5.45 33.62 -3.42
CA ASN A 162 -6.43 34.04 -4.43
C ASN A 162 -7.87 33.70 -3.99
N PRO A 163 -8.45 34.44 -3.01
CA PRO A 163 -9.76 34.12 -2.43
C PRO A 163 -10.90 34.05 -3.45
N GLN A 164 -10.82 34.83 -4.53
CA GLN A 164 -11.80 34.86 -5.62
C GLN A 164 -11.91 33.53 -6.40
N TYR A 165 -10.85 32.72 -6.43
CA TYR A 165 -10.81 31.42 -7.12
C TYR A 165 -10.63 30.25 -6.16
N ALA A 166 -10.62 30.50 -4.84
CA ALA A 166 -10.24 29.51 -3.84
C ALA A 166 -11.11 28.24 -3.91
N ASP A 167 -12.43 28.41 -3.99
CA ASP A 167 -13.36 27.26 -4.07
C ASP A 167 -13.15 26.44 -5.35
N GLN A 168 -12.90 27.11 -6.49
CA GLN A 168 -12.66 26.43 -7.77
C GLN A 168 -11.33 25.67 -7.75
N ILE A 169 -10.27 26.29 -7.23
CA ILE A 169 -8.94 25.66 -7.11
C ILE A 169 -9.02 24.45 -6.19
N ILE A 170 -9.66 24.57 -5.03
CA ILE A 170 -9.79 23.46 -4.07
C ILE A 170 -10.67 22.34 -4.63
N ALA A 171 -11.78 22.66 -5.31
CA ALA A 171 -12.62 21.65 -5.94
C ALA A 171 -11.90 20.91 -7.08
N ALA A 172 -11.18 21.63 -7.93
CA ALA A 172 -10.35 21.05 -8.99
C ALA A 172 -9.21 20.19 -8.41
N ALA A 173 -8.56 20.65 -7.34
CA ALA A 173 -7.51 19.90 -6.67
C ALA A 173 -8.06 18.61 -6.02
N LYS A 174 -9.24 18.64 -5.40
CA LYS A 174 -9.89 17.44 -4.82
C LYS A 174 -10.25 16.42 -5.89
N SER A 175 -10.92 16.84 -6.96
CA SER A 175 -11.30 15.94 -8.07
C SER A 175 -10.07 15.37 -8.76
N SER A 176 -9.06 16.20 -9.05
CA SER A 176 -7.81 15.75 -9.66
C SER A 176 -7.04 14.76 -8.79
N PHE A 177 -7.11 14.92 -7.45
CA PHE A 177 -6.51 13.96 -6.52
C PHE A 177 -7.23 12.62 -6.56
N LEU A 178 -8.56 12.62 -6.59
CA LEU A 178 -9.37 11.39 -6.66
C LEU A 178 -9.22 10.66 -8.00
N GLU A 179 -9.11 11.39 -9.11
CA GLU A 179 -8.80 10.80 -10.43
C GLU A 179 -7.38 10.24 -10.49
N GLY A 180 -6.40 10.95 -9.91
CA GLY A 180 -5.01 10.50 -9.84
C GLY A 180 -4.83 9.23 -8.99
N ASP A 181 -5.71 9.02 -8.01
CA ASP A 181 -5.65 7.90 -7.06
C ASP A 181 -5.84 6.52 -7.71
N GLN A 182 -6.61 6.46 -8.80
CA GLN A 182 -6.85 5.20 -9.53
C GLN A 182 -5.54 4.57 -10.05
N TRP A 183 -4.61 5.39 -10.53
CA TRP A 183 -3.29 4.94 -10.97
C TRP A 183 -2.46 4.34 -9.83
N ALA A 184 -2.57 4.92 -8.64
CA ALA A 184 -1.92 4.39 -7.45
C ALA A 184 -2.52 3.03 -7.04
N TYR A 185 -3.85 2.87 -7.07
CA TYR A 185 -4.49 1.59 -6.78
C TYR A 185 -4.15 0.50 -7.80
N VAL A 186 -4.13 0.83 -9.09
CA VAL A 186 -3.73 -0.13 -10.15
C VAL A 186 -2.28 -0.56 -9.97
N ALA A 187 -1.37 0.38 -9.74
CA ALA A 187 0.04 0.05 -9.49
C ALA A 187 0.19 -0.82 -8.23
N GLY A 188 -0.58 -0.55 -7.18
CA GLY A 188 -0.61 -1.36 -5.97
C GLY A 188 -1.12 -2.77 -6.20
N LEU A 189 -2.21 -2.92 -6.98
CA LEU A 189 -2.73 -4.21 -7.38
C LEU A 189 -1.70 -5.00 -8.19
N VAL A 190 -1.03 -4.37 -9.16
CA VAL A 190 0.03 -5.01 -9.96
C VAL A 190 1.18 -5.46 -9.08
N ALA A 191 1.65 -4.61 -8.16
CA ALA A 191 2.73 -4.98 -7.24
C ALA A 191 2.36 -6.18 -6.35
N VAL A 192 1.12 -6.22 -5.85
CA VAL A 192 0.57 -7.33 -5.07
C VAL A 192 0.50 -8.61 -5.91
N LEU A 193 0.00 -8.52 -7.16
CA LEU A 193 -0.10 -9.68 -8.06
C LEU A 193 1.28 -10.24 -8.45
N VAL A 194 2.26 -9.36 -8.70
CA VAL A 194 3.65 -9.77 -8.92
C VAL A 194 4.20 -10.47 -7.68
N GLY A 195 4.00 -9.89 -6.49
CA GLY A 195 4.38 -10.52 -5.22
C GLY A 195 3.73 -11.89 -5.02
N MET A 196 2.44 -12.00 -5.32
CA MET A 196 1.68 -13.26 -5.27
C MET A 196 2.24 -14.31 -6.24
N ALA A 197 2.58 -13.91 -7.47
CA ALA A 197 3.19 -14.79 -8.47
C ALA A 197 4.58 -15.24 -8.01
N LEU A 198 5.41 -14.34 -7.47
CA LEU A 198 6.73 -14.69 -6.94
C LEU A 198 6.60 -15.71 -5.80
N VAL A 199 5.69 -15.49 -4.85
CA VAL A 199 5.43 -16.46 -3.76
C VAL A 199 4.92 -17.79 -4.33
N PHE A 200 4.05 -17.74 -5.33
CA PHE A 200 3.52 -18.96 -5.93
C PHE A 200 4.59 -19.77 -6.65
N PHE A 201 5.49 -19.15 -7.42
CA PHE A 201 6.48 -19.86 -8.25
C PHE A 201 7.82 -20.12 -7.56
N LEU A 202 8.31 -19.18 -6.73
CA LEU A 202 9.65 -19.27 -6.13
C LEU A 202 9.65 -19.75 -4.68
N PHE A 203 8.56 -19.63 -3.94
CA PHE A 203 8.55 -20.02 -2.53
C PHE A 203 8.45 -21.55 -2.38
N PRO A 204 9.36 -22.20 -1.64
CA PRO A 204 9.37 -23.66 -1.49
C PRO A 204 8.07 -24.17 -0.85
N ARG A 205 7.67 -25.38 -1.24
CA ARG A 205 6.49 -26.04 -0.66
C ARG A 205 6.83 -26.54 0.75
N ARG A 206 5.80 -26.71 1.59
CA ARG A 206 5.92 -27.16 2.99
C ARG A 206 6.81 -28.41 3.16
N GLU A 207 6.76 -29.34 2.21
CA GLU A 207 7.59 -30.56 2.22
C GLU A 207 9.09 -30.26 2.04
N GLN A 208 9.43 -29.26 1.22
CA GLN A 208 10.81 -28.79 1.02
C GLN A 208 11.30 -27.96 2.22
N GLU A 209 10.43 -27.16 2.84
CA GLU A 209 10.74 -26.45 4.10
C GLU A 209 11.13 -27.45 5.20
N VAL A 210 10.35 -28.53 5.37
CA VAL A 210 10.64 -29.57 6.37
C VAL A 210 11.92 -30.33 6.03
N ALA A 211 12.18 -30.61 4.75
CA ALA A 211 13.40 -31.27 4.31
C ALA A 211 14.66 -30.40 4.55
N LEU A 212 14.60 -29.10 4.22
CA LEU A 212 15.70 -28.15 4.44
C LEU A 212 16.02 -27.98 5.92
N HIS A 213 15.01 -27.84 6.79
CA HIS A 213 15.24 -27.75 8.23
C HIS A 213 15.84 -29.04 8.81
N ALA A 214 15.49 -30.21 8.27
CA ALA A 214 16.06 -31.48 8.70
C ALA A 214 17.52 -31.66 8.23
N GLU A 215 17.87 -31.13 7.05
CA GLU A 215 19.25 -31.13 6.52
C GLU A 215 20.17 -30.24 7.36
N PHE A 216 19.74 -29.00 7.66
CA PHE A 216 20.53 -28.08 8.50
C PHE A 216 20.69 -28.57 9.95
N ALA A 217 19.70 -29.27 10.50
CA ALA A 217 19.81 -29.87 11.84
C ALA A 217 20.75 -31.09 11.89
N GLY A 218 21.16 -31.63 10.74
CA GLY A 218 22.12 -32.73 10.64
C GLY A 218 23.57 -32.29 10.39
N GLU A 219 23.81 -31.01 10.11
CA GLU A 219 25.15 -30.43 9.91
C GLU A 219 25.77 -29.83 11.18
N ASP A 220 24.98 -29.63 12.24
CA ASP A 220 25.41 -29.24 13.59
C ASP A 220 25.67 -30.47 14.50
#